data_AF-A0A5W8FZ21-F1
#
_entry.id   AF-A0A5W8FZ21-F1
#
_cell.length_a   1.000
_cell.length_b   1.000
_cell.length_c   1.000
_cell.angle_alpha   90.00
_cell.angle_beta   90.00
_cell.angle_gamma   90.00
#
_symmetry.space_group_name_H-M   'P 1'
#
loop_
_entity.id
_entity.type
_entity.pdbx_description
1 polymer ?
#
loop_
_entity_poly.entity_id
_entity_poly.type
_entity_poly.pdbx_seq_one_letter_code
_entity_poly.pdbx_strand_id
1 'polypeptide(L)'
;MKKIRVSVDIFLGRVYCVLLATGCAFLVGSLMADYYWSEMFEAIYGASVAGSGVAGRETDPAAVAEYATLKPLLNLTMYLVPTTLGFLGAGMVLTGAVFAGINALTERWQAWRQRCRSAA
;
A
#
# COMPACT_ATOMS: atom_id res chain seq x y z
N MET A 1 -9.31 -12.71 35.76
CA MET A 1 -8.33 -12.76 34.64
C MET A 1 -8.86 -13.34 33.32
N LYS A 2 -9.92 -14.17 33.29
CA LYS A 2 -10.46 -14.79 32.05
C LYS A 2 -11.05 -13.77 31.05
N LYS A 3 -11.69 -12.71 31.55
CA LYS A 3 -12.39 -11.67 30.76
C LYS A 3 -11.43 -10.80 29.91
N ILE A 4 -10.23 -10.52 30.43
CA ILE A 4 -9.20 -9.73 29.74
C ILE A 4 -8.64 -10.51 28.54
N ARG A 5 -8.47 -11.82 28.69
CA ARG A 5 -7.92 -12.69 27.62
C ARG A 5 -8.85 -12.78 26.41
N VAL A 6 -10.16 -12.95 26.66
CA VAL A 6 -11.19 -12.95 25.60
C VAL A 6 -11.27 -11.62 24.85
N SER A 7 -11.05 -10.50 25.54
CA SER A 7 -11.01 -9.17 24.92
C SER A 7 -9.83 -8.99 23.97
N VAL A 8 -8.67 -9.58 24.28
CA VAL A 8 -7.45 -9.47 23.48
C VAL A 8 -7.55 -10.33 22.21
N ASP A 9 -8.12 -11.52 22.30
CA ASP A 9 -8.29 -12.42 21.14
C ASP A 9 -9.28 -11.82 20.10
N ILE A 10 -10.40 -11.24 20.54
CA ILE A 10 -11.36 -10.55 19.65
C ILE A 10 -10.74 -9.31 19.02
N PHE A 11 -9.92 -8.58 19.77
CA PHE A 11 -9.22 -7.39 19.29
C PHE A 11 -8.22 -7.75 18.19
N LEU A 12 -7.33 -8.72 18.45
CA LEU A 12 -6.35 -9.21 17.46
C LEU A 12 -7.06 -9.76 16.20
N GLY A 13 -8.14 -10.51 16.39
CA GLY A 13 -8.94 -11.06 15.29
C GLY A 13 -9.56 -10.01 14.37
N ARG A 14 -9.94 -8.85 14.88
CA ARG A 14 -10.49 -7.74 14.07
C ARG A 14 -9.39 -6.87 13.47
N VAL A 15 -8.31 -6.65 14.21
CA VAL A 15 -7.20 -5.79 13.80
C VAL A 15 -6.49 -6.33 12.56
N TYR A 16 -6.26 -7.65 12.45
CA TYR A 16 -5.60 -8.19 11.26
C TYR A 16 -6.45 -8.01 9.99
N CYS A 17 -7.77 -8.16 10.07
CA CYS A 17 -8.68 -7.92 8.94
C CYS A 17 -8.62 -6.47 8.47
N VAL A 18 -8.64 -5.52 9.41
CA VAL A 18 -8.56 -4.09 9.10
C VAL A 18 -7.20 -3.75 8.47
N LEU A 19 -6.10 -4.29 9.01
CA LEU A 19 -4.76 -4.08 8.47
C LEU A 19 -4.61 -4.63 7.04
N LEU A 20 -5.13 -5.85 6.78
CA LEU A 20 -5.11 -6.44 5.44
C LEU A 20 -5.94 -5.62 4.45
N ALA A 21 -7.18 -5.29 4.80
CA ALA A 21 -8.07 -4.53 3.91
C ALA A 21 -7.52 -3.13 3.60
N THR A 22 -7.05 -2.43 4.63
CA THR A 22 -6.48 -1.08 4.49
C THR A 22 -5.16 -1.14 3.73
N GLY A 23 -4.32 -2.13 4.01
CA GLY A 23 -3.07 -2.34 3.30
C GLY A 23 -3.28 -2.59 1.80
N CYS A 24 -4.24 -3.45 1.44
CA CYS A 24 -4.62 -3.68 0.05
C CYS A 24 -5.15 -2.39 -0.62
N ALA A 25 -5.97 -1.60 0.08
CA ALA A 25 -6.46 -0.34 -0.45
C ALA A 25 -5.31 0.65 -0.74
N PHE A 26 -4.30 0.73 0.12
CA PHE A 26 -3.10 1.54 -0.11
C PHE A 26 -2.26 1.04 -1.30
N LEU A 27 -2.15 -0.28 -1.50
CA LEU A 27 -1.46 -0.85 -2.67
C LEU A 27 -2.19 -0.52 -3.98
N VAL A 28 -3.52 -0.62 -3.99
CA VAL A 28 -4.32 -0.18 -5.14
C VAL A 28 -4.16 1.33 -5.36
N GLY A 29 -4.19 2.12 -4.28
CA GLY A 29 -3.94 3.55 -4.33
C GLY A 29 -2.56 3.91 -4.89
N SER A 30 -1.52 3.13 -4.55
CA SER A 30 -0.18 3.28 -5.11
C SER A 30 -0.15 3.09 -6.63
N LEU A 31 -0.78 2.02 -7.13
CA LEU A 31 -0.89 1.76 -8.57
C LEU A 31 -1.69 2.85 -9.29
N MET A 32 -2.80 3.29 -8.71
CA MET A 32 -3.61 4.36 -9.28
C MET A 32 -2.88 5.70 -9.26
N ALA A 33 -2.11 5.99 -8.21
CA ALA A 33 -1.31 7.21 -8.13
C ALA A 33 -0.22 7.23 -9.22
N ASP A 34 0.47 6.11 -9.44
CA ASP A 34 1.48 5.99 -10.49
C ASP A 34 0.88 6.29 -11.87
N TYR A 35 -0.26 5.66 -12.17
CA TYR A 35 -1.01 5.90 -13.41
C TYR A 35 -1.49 7.36 -13.52
N TYR A 36 -2.12 7.90 -12.48
CA TYR A 36 -2.66 9.26 -12.47
C TYR A 36 -1.58 10.32 -12.71
N TRP A 37 -0.46 10.25 -11.99
CA TRP A 37 0.61 11.24 -12.14
C TRP A 37 1.30 11.13 -13.50
N SER A 38 1.49 9.91 -14.03
CA SER A 38 2.04 9.71 -15.36
C SER A 38 1.16 10.34 -16.45
N GLU A 39 -0.13 10.03 -16.46
CA GLU A 39 -1.09 10.56 -17.44
C GLU A 39 -1.26 12.08 -17.31
N MET A 40 -1.29 12.61 -16.09
CA MET A 40 -1.42 14.04 -15.85
C MET A 40 -0.21 14.82 -16.39
N PHE A 41 1.02 14.32 -16.16
CA PHE A 41 2.21 14.98 -16.67
C PHE A 41 2.40 14.81 -18.18
N GLU A 42 1.97 13.67 -18.72
CA GLU A 42 1.90 13.49 -20.18
C GLU A 42 0.92 14.47 -20.82
N ALA A 43 -0.27 14.66 -20.24
CA ALA A 43 -1.28 15.58 -20.74
C ALA A 43 -0.87 17.05 -20.66
N ILE A 44 -0.15 17.46 -19.61
CA ILE A 44 0.25 18.87 -19.41
C ILE A 44 1.51 19.23 -20.23
N TYR A 45 2.49 18.33 -20.29
CA TYR A 45 3.81 18.65 -20.84
C TYR A 45 4.15 17.90 -22.14
N GLY A 46 3.26 17.04 -22.63
CA GLY A 46 3.50 16.19 -23.81
C GLY A 46 4.67 15.21 -23.62
N ALA A 47 5.10 15.01 -22.38
CA ALA A 47 6.27 14.23 -22.02
C ALA A 47 5.83 12.83 -21.61
N SER A 48 5.67 11.93 -22.58
CA SER A 48 5.62 10.51 -22.25
C SER A 48 6.98 10.11 -21.63
N VAL A 49 6.96 9.44 -20.48
CA VAL A 49 8.16 8.79 -19.91
C VAL A 49 8.71 7.73 -20.90
N ALA A 50 7.89 7.30 -21.87
CA ALA A 50 8.16 6.30 -22.87
C ALA A 50 8.12 6.86 -24.32
N GLY A 51 9.03 7.79 -24.65
CA GLY A 51 9.36 8.07 -26.05
C GLY A 51 9.30 9.54 -26.46
N SER A 52 10.24 9.91 -27.32
CA SER A 52 10.44 11.26 -27.86
C SER A 52 9.43 11.66 -28.97
N GLY A 53 8.30 10.96 -29.08
CA GLY A 53 7.46 10.97 -30.30
C GLY A 53 5.96 11.12 -30.09
N VAL A 54 5.47 11.55 -28.92
CA VAL A 54 4.03 11.79 -28.72
C VAL A 54 3.67 13.23 -29.05
N ALA A 55 2.59 13.40 -29.83
CA ALA A 55 2.06 14.67 -30.27
C ALA A 55 1.62 15.51 -29.06
N GLY A 56 2.26 16.67 -28.86
CA GLY A 56 2.02 17.53 -27.69
C GLY A 56 3.28 18.14 -27.08
N ARG A 57 4.47 17.87 -27.63
CA ARG A 57 5.69 18.61 -27.28
C ARG A 57 5.43 20.08 -27.53
N GLU A 58 5.11 20.84 -26.48
CA GLU A 58 4.91 22.27 -26.60
C GLU A 58 6.19 22.86 -27.19
N THR A 59 6.09 23.31 -28.43
CA THR A 59 7.15 24.02 -29.14
C THR A 59 7.31 25.45 -28.62
N ASP A 60 6.49 25.85 -27.63
CA ASP A 60 6.58 27.12 -26.96
C ASP A 60 7.81 27.12 -26.01
N PRO A 61 8.83 27.96 -26.27
CA PRO A 61 10.02 28.03 -25.44
C PRO A 61 9.72 28.43 -23.98
N ALA A 62 8.59 29.09 -23.69
CA ALA A 62 8.20 29.44 -22.33
C ALA A 62 7.82 28.20 -21.50
N ALA A 63 7.03 27.30 -22.08
CA ALA A 63 6.62 26.06 -21.43
C ALA A 63 7.76 25.03 -21.31
N VAL A 64 8.68 25.01 -22.28
CA VAL A 64 9.90 24.20 -22.18
C VAL A 64 10.79 24.66 -21.02
N ALA A 65 10.91 25.98 -20.80
CA ALA A 65 11.64 26.54 -19.68
C ALA A 65 10.96 26.24 -18.33
N GLU A 66 9.64 26.37 -18.26
CA GLU A 66 8.86 26.03 -17.06
C GLU A 66 8.97 24.53 -16.72
N TYR A 67 8.80 23.64 -17.70
CA TYR A 67 9.02 22.20 -17.54
C TYR A 67 10.43 21.88 -17.03
N ALA A 68 11.47 22.53 -17.57
CA ALA A 68 12.84 22.30 -17.12
C ALA A 68 13.04 22.67 -15.64
N THR A 69 12.36 23.72 -15.15
CA THR A 69 12.40 24.12 -13.74
C THR A 69 11.58 23.20 -12.82
N LEU A 70 10.45 22.68 -13.31
CA LEU A 70 9.54 21.83 -12.53
C LEU A 70 9.93 20.35 -12.56
N LYS A 71 10.68 19.89 -13.56
CA LYS A 71 11.07 18.48 -13.76
C LYS A 71 11.58 17.77 -12.49
N PRO A 72 12.41 18.37 -11.62
CA PRO A 72 12.84 17.71 -10.38
C PRO A 72 11.67 17.45 -9.42
N LEU A 73 10.74 18.40 -9.31
CA LEU A 73 9.53 18.27 -8.48
C LEU A 73 8.57 17.24 -9.06
N LEU A 74 8.37 17.22 -10.38
CA LEU A 74 7.52 16.24 -11.06
C LEU A 74 8.06 14.81 -10.83
N ASN A 75 9.37 14.61 -11.05
CA ASN A 75 10.02 13.33 -10.76
C ASN A 75 9.88 12.97 -9.28
N LEU A 76 10.07 13.92 -8.36
CA LEU A 76 9.89 13.67 -6.94
C LEU A 76 8.45 13.22 -6.63
N THR A 77 7.43 13.84 -7.22
CA THR A 77 6.03 13.44 -7.00
C THR A 77 5.73 12.05 -7.56
N MET A 78 6.20 11.75 -8.78
CA MET A 78 6.04 10.43 -9.42
C MET A 78 6.70 9.31 -8.62
N TYR A 79 7.82 9.58 -7.94
CA TYR A 79 8.44 8.58 -7.08
C TYR A 79 7.82 8.56 -5.68
N LEU A 80 7.71 9.70 -5.01
CA LEU A 80 7.38 9.77 -3.60
C LEU A 80 5.95 9.32 -3.30
N VAL A 81 4.97 9.74 -4.10
CA VAL A 81 3.55 9.45 -3.80
C VAL A 81 3.23 7.96 -3.98
N PRO A 82 3.50 7.32 -5.13
CA PRO A 82 3.25 5.89 -5.29
C PRO A 82 4.07 5.06 -4.31
N THR A 83 5.34 5.41 -4.09
CA THR A 83 6.24 4.66 -3.21
C THR A 83 5.81 4.71 -1.75
N THR A 84 5.40 5.87 -1.23
CA THR A 84 4.92 5.99 0.16
C THR A 84 3.63 5.20 0.38
N LEU A 85 2.67 5.30 -0.54
CA LEU A 85 1.44 4.49 -0.50
C LEU A 85 1.77 2.99 -0.58
N GLY A 86 2.70 2.61 -1.46
CA GLY A 86 3.15 1.23 -1.65
C GLY A 86 3.79 0.64 -0.39
N PHE A 87 4.72 1.37 0.24
CA PHE A 87 5.37 0.92 1.47
C PHE A 87 4.41 0.86 2.67
N LEU A 88 3.53 1.86 2.81
CA LEU A 88 2.49 1.83 3.85
C LEU A 88 1.55 0.64 3.66
N GLY A 89 1.08 0.43 2.43
CA GLY A 89 0.22 -0.70 2.08
C GLY A 89 0.89 -2.04 2.36
N ALA A 90 2.11 -2.24 1.86
CA ALA A 90 2.89 -3.45 2.08
C ALA A 90 3.15 -3.71 3.57
N GLY A 91 3.54 -2.67 4.33
CA GLY A 91 3.77 -2.79 5.77
C GLY A 91 2.52 -3.20 6.54
N MET A 92 1.36 -2.66 6.19
CA MET A 92 0.09 -3.04 6.79
C MET A 92 -0.32 -4.47 6.43
N VAL A 93 -0.17 -4.88 5.15
CA VAL A 93 -0.48 -6.25 4.72
C VAL A 93 0.41 -7.25 5.44
N LEU A 94 1.73 -7.01 5.50
CA LEU A 94 2.67 -7.89 6.19
C LEU A 94 2.34 -8.01 7.68
N THR A 95 2.07 -6.89 8.35
CA THR A 95 1.71 -6.89 9.77
C THR A 95 0.38 -7.62 10.01
N GLY A 96 -0.62 -7.39 9.16
CA GLY A 96 -1.89 -8.12 9.20
C GLY A 96 -1.72 -9.62 8.99
N ALA A 97 -0.90 -10.03 8.02
CA ALA A 97 -0.62 -11.44 7.75
C ALA A 97 0.09 -12.13 8.93
N VAL A 98 1.04 -11.46 9.58
CA VAL A 98 1.70 -11.97 10.78
C VAL A 98 0.69 -12.19 11.91
N PHE A 99 -0.19 -11.22 12.19
CA PHE A 99 -1.21 -11.40 13.23
C PHE A 99 -2.22 -12.49 12.90
N ALA A 100 -2.62 -12.63 11.64
CA ALA A 100 -3.47 -13.75 11.21
C ALA A 100 -2.79 -15.10 11.45
N GLY A 101 -1.50 -15.23 11.14
CA GLY A 101 -0.72 -16.44 11.39
C GLY A 101 -0.59 -16.76 12.87
N ILE A 102 -0.33 -15.76 13.72
CA ILE A 102 -0.27 -15.93 15.17
C ILE A 102 -1.62 -16.40 15.72
N ASN A 103 -2.73 -15.83 15.25
CA ASN A 103 -4.07 -16.23 15.68
C ASN A 103 -4.35 -17.71 15.32
N ALA A 104 -4.06 -18.11 14.08
CA ALA A 104 -4.25 -19.49 13.64
C ALA A 104 -3.39 -20.51 14.42
N LEU A 105 -2.15 -20.16 14.74
CA LEU A 105 -1.28 -21.00 15.59
C LEU A 105 -1.83 -21.11 17.02
N THR A 106 -2.33 -19.99 17.56
CA THR A 106 -2.91 -19.94 18.90
C THR A 106 -4.15 -20.82 19.00
N GLU A 107 -5.05 -20.75 18.02
CA GLU A 107 -6.25 -21.61 17.96
C GLU A 107 -5.89 -23.09 17.89
N ARG A 108 -4.93 -23.45 17.02
CA ARG A 108 -4.44 -24.83 16.90
C ARG A 108 -3.84 -25.36 18.21
N TRP A 109 -3.04 -24.53 18.88
CA TRP A 109 -2.45 -24.88 20.17
C TRP A 109 -3.50 -25.09 21.26
N GLN A 110 -4.52 -24.22 21.31
CA GLN A 110 -5.63 -24.36 22.25
C GLN A 110 -6.43 -25.64 22.00
N ALA A 111 -6.74 -25.96 20.74
CA ALA A 111 -7.43 -27.18 20.36
C ALA A 111 -6.65 -28.45 20.75
N TRP A 112 -5.33 -28.46 20.50
CA TRP A 112 -4.45 -29.55 20.93
C TRP A 112 -4.45 -29.71 22.46
N ARG A 113 -4.31 -28.60 23.20
CA ARG A 113 -4.30 -28.61 24.66
C ARG A 113 -5.61 -29.12 25.26
N GLN A 114 -6.75 -28.80 24.65
CA GLN A 114 -8.06 -29.32 25.06
C GLN A 114 -8.14 -30.83 24.88
N ARG A 115 -7.69 -31.36 23.73
CA ARG A 115 -7.65 -32.81 23.46
C ARG A 115 -6.79 -33.58 24.48
N CYS A 116 -5.62 -33.05 24.83
CA CYS A 116 -4.76 -33.67 25.84
C CYS A 116 -5.41 -33.69 27.23
N ARG A 117 -6.21 -32.68 27.59
CA ARG A 117 -6.91 -32.64 28.87
C ARG A 117 -8.14 -33.54 28.93
N SER A 118 -8.80 -33.79 27.80
CA SER A 118 -9.94 -34.71 27.74
C SER A 118 -9.52 -36.19 27.69
N ALA A 119 -8.25 -36.47 27.43
CA ALA A 119 -7.69 -37.82 27.36
C ALA A 119 -6.98 -38.26 28.65
N ALA A 120 -6.91 -37.39 29.66
CA ALA A 120 -6.39 -37.64 31.01
C ALA A 120 -7.54 -37.62 32.02
#